data_AF-A0A7S3TSJ4-F1
#
_entry.id   AF-A0A7S3TSJ4-F1
#
_cell.length_a   1.000
_cell.length_b   1.000
_cell.length_c   1.000
_cell.angle_alpha   90.00
_cell.angle_beta   90.00
_cell.angle_gamma   90.00
#
_symmetry.space_group_name_H-M   'P 1'
#
loop_
_entity.id
_entity.type
_entity.pdbx_description
1 polymer ?
#
loop_
_entity_poly.entity_id
_entity_poly.type
_entity_poly.pdbx_seq_one_letter_code
_entity_poly.pdbx_strand_id
1 'polypeptide(L)'
;FTTLHPQLGTVTSPNKPWQSFKVADIPGLVEGAHENRGLGHAFLSHIERTLLLCYVLDLICVERHPAEQLALLQEELEQYMPGLSSRPCLLVANKADGEIAARRLAELRSEVAHRCQRGELENVLETASPAASRVLPISTLRRRNLDKLAVRMGEGLAQCRRMQAEADEKAAIDANKAAEEAQTRFTEPKRQIRHAWPRSRRCASRSRNADEDDEFGWVRERDSTNI
;
A
#
# COMPACT_ATOMS: atom_id res chain seq x y z
N PHE A 1 -1.13 -25.25 -5.78
CA PHE A 1 -0.18 -25.02 -4.67
C PHE A 1 1.21 -24.95 -5.27
N THR A 2 1.83 -23.78 -5.25
CA THR A 2 3.20 -23.55 -5.74
C THR A 2 3.98 -22.93 -4.60
N THR A 3 4.86 -23.73 -4.01
CA THR A 3 5.63 -23.40 -2.81
C THR A 3 7.05 -22.99 -3.21
N LEU A 4 7.25 -21.71 -3.52
CA LEU A 4 8.49 -21.04 -3.13
C LEU A 4 8.22 -20.46 -1.74
N HIS A 5 8.41 -21.28 -0.71
CA HIS A 5 8.22 -20.82 0.67
C HIS A 5 9.21 -19.67 0.94
N PRO A 6 8.74 -18.47 1.33
CA PRO A 6 9.64 -17.41 1.75
C PRO A 6 10.47 -17.91 2.93
N GLN A 7 11.77 -17.64 2.91
CA GLN A 7 12.63 -17.98 4.03
C GLN A 7 12.34 -17.01 5.18
N LEU A 8 11.75 -17.54 6.25
CA LEU A 8 11.42 -16.79 7.46
C LEU A 8 12.55 -16.97 8.48
N GLY A 9 13.12 -15.86 8.92
CA GLY A 9 14.08 -15.79 10.01
C GLY A 9 13.53 -15.00 11.20
N THR A 10 14.03 -15.31 12.39
CA THR A 10 13.80 -14.49 13.59
C THR A 10 15.10 -13.79 13.94
N VAL A 11 15.05 -12.47 14.07
CA VAL A 11 16.19 -11.65 14.48
C VAL A 11 15.88 -11.05 15.85
N THR A 12 16.84 -11.16 16.77
CA THR A 12 16.80 -10.55 18.09
C THR A 12 17.72 -9.34 18.12
N SER A 13 17.22 -8.19 18.57
CA SER A 13 18.05 -7.00 18.70
C SER A 13 19.06 -7.18 19.85
N PRO A 14 20.37 -6.93 19.62
CA PRO A 14 21.39 -7.13 20.65
C PRO A 14 21.22 -6.18 21.85
N ASN A 15 20.68 -4.97 21.63
CA ASN A 15 20.47 -4.00 22.70
C ASN A 15 19.17 -4.21 23.48
N LYS A 16 18.21 -4.96 22.92
CA LYS A 16 16.89 -5.21 23.50
C LYS A 16 16.53 -6.68 23.28
N PRO A 17 17.03 -7.61 24.11
CA PRO A 17 16.87 -9.05 23.88
C PRO A 17 15.41 -9.53 23.90
N TRP A 18 14.50 -8.79 24.53
CA TRP A 18 13.06 -9.06 24.47
C TRP A 18 12.40 -8.62 23.15
N GLN A 19 13.09 -7.79 22.35
CA GLN A 19 12.63 -7.32 21.06
C GLN A 19 13.13 -8.28 19.96
N SER A 20 12.29 -9.26 19.62
CA SER A 20 12.47 -10.10 18.44
C SER A 20 11.49 -9.70 17.34
N PHE A 21 11.90 -9.90 16.09
CA PHE A 21 11.07 -9.65 14.91
C PHE A 21 11.34 -10.69 13.83
N LYS A 22 10.33 -10.91 12.98
CA LYS A 22 10.43 -11.81 11.84
C LYS A 22 10.96 -11.03 10.64
N VAL A 23 11.88 -11.64 9.91
CA VAL A 23 12.37 -11.18 8.62
C VAL A 23 12.00 -12.24 7.60
N ALA A 24 11.47 -11.83 6.47
CA ALA A 24 11.20 -12.71 5.35
C ALA A 24 12.08 -12.27 4.18
N ASP A 25 12.70 -13.23 3.51
CA ASP A 25 13.27 -12.99 2.19
C ASP A 25 12.16 -13.04 1.13
N ILE A 26 12.21 -12.13 0.16
CA ILE A 26 11.23 -12.02 -0.93
C ILE A 26 11.88 -12.63 -2.19
N PRO A 27 11.70 -13.94 -2.45
CA PRO A 27 12.22 -14.54 -3.67
C PRO A 27 11.46 -14.00 -4.89
N GLY A 28 12.20 -13.59 -5.93
CA GLY A 28 11.60 -13.25 -7.23
C GLY A 28 11.20 -11.79 -7.40
N LEU A 29 12.09 -10.84 -7.08
CA LEU A 29 12.02 -9.48 -7.67
C LEU A 29 12.80 -9.40 -9.00
N VAL A 30 13.57 -10.42 -9.36
CA VAL A 30 14.37 -10.45 -10.60
C VAL A 30 13.48 -10.50 -11.87
N GLU A 31 13.95 -9.88 -12.95
CA GLU A 31 13.32 -9.80 -14.28
C GLU A 31 12.51 -11.06 -14.68
N GLY A 32 11.21 -10.89 -14.94
CA GLY A 32 10.29 -11.96 -15.35
C GLY A 32 9.49 -12.64 -14.21
N ALA A 33 9.67 -12.23 -12.96
CA ALA A 33 8.86 -12.75 -11.85
C ALA A 33 7.40 -12.26 -11.85
N HIS A 34 7.13 -11.07 -12.40
CA HIS A 34 5.76 -10.54 -12.57
C HIS A 34 4.95 -11.29 -13.65
N GLU A 35 5.62 -11.91 -14.63
CA GLU A 35 4.97 -12.72 -15.68
C GLU A 35 4.61 -14.13 -15.19
N ASN A 36 5.33 -14.63 -14.17
CA ASN A 36 5.06 -15.91 -13.55
C ASN A 36 3.90 -15.82 -12.56
N ARG A 37 2.68 -15.88 -13.10
CA ARG A 37 1.40 -16.09 -12.41
C ARG A 37 1.45 -17.36 -11.54
N GLY A 38 2.05 -17.28 -10.35
CA GLY A 38 2.25 -18.46 -9.50
C GLY A 38 2.64 -18.15 -8.05
N LEU A 39 2.95 -16.90 -7.71
CA LEU A 39 3.07 -16.46 -6.32
C LEU A 39 1.65 -16.34 -5.75
N GLY A 40 1.15 -17.41 -5.13
CA GLY A 40 -0.24 -17.51 -4.67
C GLY A 40 -0.67 -16.36 -3.76
N HIS A 41 -1.98 -16.10 -3.70
CA HIS A 41 -2.61 -15.03 -2.90
C HIS A 41 -2.05 -14.92 -1.46
N ALA A 42 -1.70 -16.06 -0.84
CA ALA A 42 -1.09 -16.08 0.48
C ALA A 42 0.24 -15.32 0.54
N PHE A 43 1.15 -15.47 -0.43
CA PHE A 43 2.46 -14.78 -0.44
C PHE A 43 2.30 -13.26 -0.55
N LEU A 44 1.40 -12.82 -1.44
CA LEU A 44 1.00 -11.42 -1.58
C LEU A 44 0.50 -10.84 -0.26
N SER A 45 -0.41 -11.55 0.42
CA SER A 45 -0.91 -11.11 1.73
C SER A 45 0.16 -11.08 2.84
N HIS A 46 1.31 -11.74 2.68
CA HIS A 46 2.41 -11.62 3.65
C HIS A 46 3.24 -10.36 3.39
N ILE A 47 3.53 -10.05 2.13
CA ILE A 47 4.20 -8.80 1.74
C ILE A 47 3.33 -7.60 2.09
N GLU A 48 2.01 -7.67 1.89
CA GLU A 48 1.09 -6.60 2.27
C GLU A 48 1.15 -6.28 3.77
N ARG A 49 1.51 -7.24 4.62
CA ARG A 49 1.63 -7.04 6.07
C ARG A 49 3.02 -6.63 6.54
N THR A 50 4.02 -6.54 5.66
CA THR A 50 5.36 -6.11 6.05
C THR A 50 5.37 -4.61 6.34
N LEU A 51 5.71 -4.27 7.58
CA LEU A 51 5.76 -2.89 8.06
C LEU A 51 6.98 -2.11 7.54
N LEU A 52 8.07 -2.83 7.29
CA LEU A 52 9.36 -2.27 6.97
C LEU A 52 10.00 -3.06 5.83
N LEU A 53 10.43 -2.36 4.79
CA LEU A 53 11.22 -2.93 3.69
C LEU A 53 12.72 -2.72 3.94
N CYS A 54 13.55 -3.60 3.39
CA CYS A 54 14.99 -3.50 3.48
C CYS A 54 15.59 -3.69 2.09
N TYR A 55 16.08 -2.61 1.48
CA TYR A 55 16.76 -2.67 0.19
C TYR A 55 18.22 -3.02 0.40
N VAL A 56 18.63 -4.17 -0.11
CA VAL A 56 20.01 -4.66 -0.03
C VAL A 56 20.69 -4.40 -1.37
N LEU A 57 21.61 -3.44 -1.40
CA LEU A 57 22.33 -2.98 -2.59
C LEU A 57 23.73 -3.58 -2.61
N ASP A 58 24.23 -4.00 -3.77
CA ASP A 58 25.56 -4.58 -3.91
C ASP A 58 26.57 -3.52 -4.35
N LEU A 59 27.48 -3.15 -3.44
CA LEU A 59 28.48 -2.12 -3.70
C LEU A 59 29.54 -2.51 -4.73
N ILE A 60 29.76 -3.80 -4.98
CA ILE A 60 30.80 -4.26 -5.92
C ILE A 60 30.24 -4.79 -7.23
N CYS A 61 28.93 -4.64 -7.46
CA CYS A 61 28.30 -5.02 -8.72
C CYS A 61 28.92 -4.24 -9.89
N VAL A 62 29.43 -4.95 -10.89
CA VAL A 62 30.10 -4.34 -12.05
C VAL A 62 29.08 -3.72 -13.01
N GLU A 63 27.95 -4.39 -13.20
CA GLU A 63 26.98 -4.05 -14.23
C GLU A 63 26.18 -2.78 -13.94
N ARG A 64 25.89 -2.50 -12.67
CA ARG A 64 25.01 -1.38 -12.27
C ARG A 64 25.57 -0.61 -11.09
N HIS A 65 25.29 0.69 -11.07
CA HIS A 65 25.60 1.52 -9.90
C HIS A 65 24.58 1.27 -8.77
N PRO A 66 24.96 1.35 -7.48
CA PRO A 66 24.02 1.07 -6.38
C PRO A 66 22.76 1.94 -6.36
N ALA A 67 22.85 3.18 -6.87
CA ALA A 67 21.69 4.06 -7.00
C ALA A 67 20.70 3.57 -8.08
N GLU A 68 21.22 3.02 -9.17
CA GLU A 68 20.41 2.42 -10.24
C GLU A 68 19.76 1.12 -9.76
N GLN A 69 20.48 0.32 -8.97
CA GLN A 69 19.91 -0.87 -8.32
C GLN A 69 18.73 -0.50 -7.43
N LEU A 70 18.83 0.58 -6.66
CA LEU A 70 17.72 1.06 -5.83
C LEU A 70 16.51 1.46 -6.69
N ALA A 71 16.73 2.23 -7.76
CA ALA A 71 15.65 2.66 -8.65
C ALA A 71 14.96 1.46 -9.32
N LEU A 72 15.73 0.47 -9.78
CA LEU A 72 15.21 -0.76 -10.37
C LEU A 72 14.37 -1.54 -9.36
N LEU A 73 14.88 -1.78 -8.15
CA LEU A 73 14.15 -2.49 -7.09
C LEU A 73 12.84 -1.77 -6.71
N GLN A 74 12.86 -0.43 -6.72
CA GLN A 74 11.65 0.37 -6.49
C GLN A 74 10.63 0.17 -7.62
N GLU A 75 11.07 0.19 -8.87
CA GLU A 75 10.23 -0.04 -10.04
C GLU A 75 9.65 -1.46 -10.07
N GLU A 76 10.47 -2.47 -9.79
CA GLU A 76 10.03 -3.88 -9.69
C GLU A 76 8.97 -4.07 -8.60
N LEU A 77 9.15 -3.44 -7.43
CA LEU A 77 8.15 -3.48 -6.36
C LEU A 77 6.85 -2.78 -6.75
N GLU A 78 6.93 -1.68 -7.50
CA GLU A 78 5.75 -0.95 -7.97
C GLU A 78 4.99 -1.72 -9.05
N GLN A 79 5.72 -2.39 -9.96
CA GLN A 79 5.14 -3.30 -10.96
C GLN A 79 4.48 -4.52 -10.30
N TYR A 80 5.04 -5.00 -9.19
CA TYR A 80 4.46 -6.09 -8.42
C TYR A 80 3.19 -5.67 -7.69
N MET A 81 3.21 -4.53 -7.01
CA MET A 81 2.06 -3.97 -6.30
C MET A 81 2.18 -2.45 -6.20
N PRO A 82 1.24 -1.70 -6.79
CA PRO A 82 1.24 -0.25 -6.70
C PRO A 82 1.23 0.24 -5.25
N GLY A 83 2.08 1.21 -4.94
CA GLY A 83 2.23 1.79 -3.62
C GLY A 83 3.12 1.01 -2.65
N LEU A 84 3.62 -0.18 -3.01
CA LEU A 84 4.51 -0.95 -2.13
C LEU A 84 5.88 -0.26 -1.95
N SER A 85 6.38 0.38 -3.01
CA SER A 85 7.64 1.12 -3.02
C SER A 85 7.65 2.30 -2.05
N SER A 86 6.48 2.87 -1.75
CA SER A 86 6.28 4.02 -0.83
C SER A 86 6.40 3.66 0.65
N ARG A 87 6.44 2.37 0.98
CA ARG A 87 6.51 1.94 2.38
C ARG A 87 7.82 2.35 3.05
N PRO A 88 7.81 2.54 4.38
CA PRO A 88 9.02 2.74 5.15
C PRO A 88 10.08 1.71 4.80
N CYS A 89 11.31 2.18 4.54
CA CYS A 89 12.39 1.30 4.12
C CYS A 89 13.73 1.64 4.77
N LEU A 90 14.62 0.64 4.81
CA LEU A 90 16.03 0.77 5.16
C LEU A 90 16.91 0.52 3.95
N LEU A 91 17.96 1.33 3.79
CA LEU A 91 18.97 1.13 2.76
C LEU A 91 20.19 0.43 3.36
N VAL A 92 20.50 -0.74 2.84
CA VAL A 92 21.60 -1.59 3.29
C VAL A 92 22.57 -1.78 2.13
N ALA A 93 23.80 -1.32 2.30
CA ALA A 93 24.84 -1.46 1.30
C ALA A 93 25.71 -2.68 1.63
N ASN A 94 25.44 -3.80 0.94
CA ASN A 94 26.15 -5.06 1.11
C ASN A 94 27.50 -5.08 0.39
N LYS A 95 28.35 -6.03 0.77
CA LYS A 95 29.72 -6.21 0.27
C LYS A 95 30.57 -4.94 0.41
N ALA A 96 30.45 -4.27 1.56
CA ALA A 96 31.19 -3.06 1.90
C ALA A 96 32.67 -3.32 2.24
N ASP A 97 33.33 -4.15 1.43
CA ASP A 97 34.70 -4.62 1.61
C ASP A 97 35.59 -4.06 0.49
N GLY A 98 36.71 -3.43 0.86
CA GLY A 98 37.69 -2.90 -0.09
C GLY A 98 37.44 -1.46 -0.56
N GLU A 99 38.38 -0.96 -1.36
CA GLU A 99 38.42 0.46 -1.79
C GLU A 99 37.31 0.82 -2.79
N ILE A 100 37.01 -0.08 -3.72
CA ILE A 100 35.92 0.12 -4.70
C ILE A 100 34.59 0.31 -3.97
N ALA A 101 34.33 -0.54 -2.98
CA ALA A 101 33.12 -0.46 -2.17
C ALA A 101 33.07 0.83 -1.35
N ALA A 102 34.20 1.30 -0.81
CA ALA A 102 34.27 2.57 -0.08
C ALA A 102 33.94 3.78 -0.97
N ARG A 103 34.45 3.81 -2.21
CA ARG A 103 34.14 4.87 -3.19
C ARG A 103 32.66 4.87 -3.56
N ARG A 104 32.13 3.72 -3.97
CA ARG A 104 30.70 3.58 -4.35
C ARG A 104 29.75 3.85 -3.18
N LEU A 105 30.14 3.52 -1.96
CA LEU A 105 29.37 3.86 -0.77
C LEU A 105 29.29 5.39 -0.55
N ALA A 106 30.39 6.12 -0.79
CA ALA A 106 30.39 7.58 -0.68
C ALA A 106 29.48 8.21 -1.74
N GLU A 107 29.59 7.75 -2.99
CA GLU A 107 28.72 8.16 -4.11
C GLU A 107 27.23 7.90 -3.78
N LEU A 108 26.90 6.67 -3.35
CA LEU A 108 25.54 6.30 -2.95
C LEU A 108 25.00 7.18 -1.82
N ARG A 109 25.83 7.49 -0.81
CA ARG A 109 25.41 8.36 0.31
C ARG A 109 25.12 9.79 -0.14
N SER A 110 25.94 10.33 -1.03
CA SER A 110 25.71 11.66 -1.60
C SER A 110 24.40 11.70 -2.39
N GLU A 111 24.19 10.69 -3.24
CA GLU A 111 22.98 10.56 -4.05
C GLU A 111 21.71 10.46 -3.18
N VAL A 112 21.73 9.55 -2.20
CA VAL A 112 20.60 9.39 -1.26
C VAL A 112 20.34 10.69 -0.49
N ALA A 113 21.37 11.41 -0.06
CA ALA A 113 21.21 12.69 0.63
C ALA A 113 20.53 13.74 -0.27
N HIS A 114 20.94 13.86 -1.53
CA HIS A 114 20.32 14.78 -2.50
C HIS A 114 18.86 14.40 -2.80
N ARG A 115 18.59 13.11 -3.01
CA ARG A 115 17.21 12.63 -3.25
C ARG A 115 16.30 12.82 -2.04
N CYS A 116 16.81 12.66 -0.81
CA CYS A 116 16.06 13.00 0.40
C CYS A 116 15.77 14.51 0.50
N GLN A 117 16.71 15.39 0.15
CA GLN A 117 16.48 16.84 0.14
C GLN A 117 15.41 17.27 -0.87
N ARG A 118 15.26 16.51 -1.96
CA ARG A 118 14.25 16.73 -3.00
C ARG A 118 12.87 16.12 -2.67
N GLY A 119 12.74 15.40 -1.56
CA GLY A 119 11.51 14.70 -1.19
C GLY A 119 11.26 13.40 -1.96
N GLU A 120 12.25 12.86 -2.67
CA GLU A 120 12.08 11.64 -3.49
C GLU A 120 12.26 10.34 -2.70
N LEU A 121 12.81 10.41 -1.47
CA LEU A 121 13.13 9.28 -0.61
C LEU A 121 12.62 9.51 0.82
N GLU A 122 11.43 10.07 0.96
CA GLU A 122 10.78 10.34 2.27
C GLU A 122 10.50 9.05 3.06
N ASN A 123 10.30 7.94 2.36
CA ASN A 123 10.06 6.64 2.95
C ASN A 123 11.34 5.97 3.50
N VAL A 124 12.53 6.49 3.18
CA VAL A 124 13.79 5.98 3.75
C VAL A 124 13.88 6.43 5.20
N LEU A 125 13.82 5.46 6.12
CA LEU A 125 13.78 5.76 7.54
C LEU A 125 15.02 6.51 8.03
N GLU A 126 14.74 7.49 8.87
CA GLU A 126 15.75 8.27 9.55
C GLU A 126 16.59 7.41 10.49
N THR A 127 17.79 7.89 10.75
CA THR A 127 18.62 7.37 11.82
C THR A 127 18.24 8.08 13.12
N ALA A 128 18.15 7.32 14.21
CA ALA A 128 18.01 7.92 15.54
C ALA A 128 19.19 8.86 15.88
N SER A 129 20.35 8.64 15.25
CA SER A 129 21.52 9.51 15.35
C SER A 129 21.68 10.36 14.07
N PRO A 130 21.68 11.71 14.17
CA PRO A 130 21.93 12.59 13.02
C PRO A 130 23.30 12.38 12.36
N ALA A 131 24.27 11.86 13.11
CA ALA A 131 25.60 11.54 12.59
C ALA A 131 25.65 10.24 11.79
N ALA A 132 24.64 9.37 11.93
CA ALA A 132 24.58 8.12 11.19
C ALA A 132 24.00 8.37 9.78
N SER A 133 24.61 7.74 8.78
CA SER A 133 24.10 7.81 7.41
C SER A 133 22.81 6.98 7.27
N ARG A 134 21.87 7.45 6.46
CA ARG A 134 20.65 6.70 6.08
C ARG A 134 20.97 5.34 5.47
N VAL A 135 22.14 5.21 4.83
CA VAL A 135 22.68 3.99 4.22
C VAL A 135 23.61 3.26 5.19
N LEU A 136 23.25 2.03 5.56
CA LEU A 136 24.05 1.17 6.44
C LEU A 136 24.95 0.23 5.64
N PRO A 137 26.29 0.41 5.66
CA PRO A 137 27.19 -0.54 5.01
C PRO A 137 27.34 -1.81 5.85
N ILE A 138 27.19 -2.98 5.24
CA ILE A 138 27.39 -4.27 5.88
C ILE A 138 28.39 -5.11 5.08
N SER A 139 29.04 -6.04 5.78
CA SER A 139 29.75 -7.15 5.14
C SER A 139 29.29 -8.43 5.80
N THR A 140 28.63 -9.29 5.03
CA THR A 140 28.22 -10.62 5.48
C THR A 140 29.45 -11.53 5.66
N LEU A 141 30.40 -11.47 4.72
CA LEU A 141 31.63 -12.27 4.75
C LEU A 141 32.51 -11.93 5.97
N ARG A 142 32.66 -10.65 6.30
CA ARG A 142 33.45 -10.19 7.45
C ARG A 142 32.62 -10.04 8.73
N ARG A 143 31.32 -10.35 8.68
CA ARG A 143 30.35 -10.14 9.76
C ARG A 143 30.37 -8.70 10.33
N ARG A 144 30.61 -7.70 9.48
CA ARG A 144 30.73 -6.29 9.89
C ARG A 144 29.36 -5.61 9.87
N ASN A 145 29.06 -4.85 10.93
CA ASN A 145 27.84 -4.05 11.09
C ASN A 145 26.51 -4.84 11.07
N LEU A 146 26.53 -6.18 11.22
CA LEU A 146 25.31 -6.99 11.31
C LEU A 146 24.49 -6.68 12.57
N ASP A 147 25.16 -6.48 13.71
CA ASP A 147 24.49 -6.10 14.96
C ASP A 147 23.83 -4.72 14.83
N LYS A 148 24.51 -3.79 14.16
CA LYS A 148 23.96 -2.45 13.86
C LYS A 148 22.75 -2.54 12.93
N LEU A 149 22.75 -3.48 11.97
CA LEU A 149 21.60 -3.74 11.12
C LEU A 149 20.41 -4.24 11.96
N ALA A 150 20.61 -5.21 12.83
CA ALA A 150 19.56 -5.72 13.71
C ALA A 150 18.97 -4.63 14.61
N VAL A 151 19.81 -3.77 15.18
CA VAL A 151 19.36 -2.60 15.96
C VAL A 151 18.55 -1.64 15.09
N ARG A 152 19.06 -1.27 13.90
CA ARG A 152 18.41 -0.32 13.00
C ARG A 152 17.07 -0.84 12.47
N MET A 153 16.95 -2.14 12.21
CA MET A 153 15.68 -2.80 11.88
C MET A 153 14.69 -2.73 13.06
N GLY A 154 15.15 -2.99 14.29
CA GLY A 154 14.33 -2.89 15.49
C GLY A 154 13.81 -1.47 15.75
N GLU A 155 14.65 -0.45 15.56
CA GLU A 155 14.28 0.96 15.64
C GLU A 155 13.28 1.35 14.54
N GLY A 156 13.56 0.93 13.30
CA GLY A 156 12.68 1.20 12.16
C GLY A 156 11.30 0.57 12.32
N LEU A 157 11.22 -0.66 12.81
CA LEU A 157 9.95 -1.32 13.12
C LEU A 157 9.17 -0.59 14.21
N ALA A 158 9.86 -0.11 15.25
CA ALA A 158 9.21 0.67 16.29
C ALA A 158 8.66 2.00 15.75
N GLN A 159 9.37 2.63 14.81
CA GLN A 159 8.89 3.82 14.11
C GLN A 159 7.66 3.52 13.24
N CYS A 160 7.69 2.45 12.44
CA CYS A 160 6.56 2.06 11.59
C CYS A 160 5.29 1.79 12.41
N ARG A 161 5.43 1.12 13.56
CA ARG A 161 4.29 0.86 14.47
C ARG A 161 3.68 2.13 15.03
N ARG A 162 4.49 3.15 15.34
CA ARG A 162 3.99 4.47 15.76
C ARG A 162 3.23 5.16 14.63
N MET A 163 3.82 5.18 13.43
CA MET A 163 3.18 5.79 12.25
C MET A 163 1.86 5.11 11.90
N GLN A 164 1.75 3.79 12.05
CA GLN A 164 0.50 3.06 11.86
C GLN A 164 -0.54 3.40 12.92
N ALA A 165 -0.15 3.43 14.21
CA ALA A 165 -1.08 3.81 15.27
C ALA A 165 -1.63 5.24 15.08
N GLU A 166 -0.77 6.19 14.70
CA GLU A 166 -1.16 7.56 14.37
C GLU A 166 -2.09 7.62 13.14
N ALA A 167 -1.82 6.82 12.11
CA ALA A 167 -2.67 6.72 10.93
C ALA A 167 -4.03 6.09 11.24
N ASP A 168 -4.07 5.04 12.06
CA ASP A 168 -5.29 4.36 12.50
C ASP A 168 -6.15 5.28 13.37
N GLU A 169 -5.53 6.04 14.28
CA GLU A 169 -6.20 7.05 15.10
C GLU A 169 -6.80 8.17 14.24
N LYS A 170 -6.03 8.69 13.28
CA LYS A 170 -6.51 9.69 12.32
C LYS A 170 -7.68 9.15 11.48
N ALA A 171 -7.58 7.92 10.99
CA ALA A 171 -8.65 7.28 10.23
C ALA A 171 -9.92 7.10 11.06
N ALA A 172 -9.80 6.77 12.36
CA ALA A 172 -10.95 6.69 13.26
C ALA A 172 -11.62 8.05 13.49
N ILE A 173 -10.83 9.12 13.65
CA ILE A 173 -11.34 10.50 13.79
C ILE A 173 -12.06 10.93 12.50
N ASP A 174 -11.48 10.68 11.33
CA ASP A 174 -12.05 11.06 10.05
C ASP A 174 -13.35 10.26 9.76
N ALA A 175 -13.41 8.98 10.14
CA ALA A 175 -14.62 8.17 10.07
C ALA A 175 -15.75 8.72 10.96
N ASN A 176 -15.42 9.16 12.18
CA ASN A 176 -16.39 9.77 13.09
C ASN A 176 -16.92 11.11 12.54
N LYS A 177 -16.03 11.97 12.02
CA LYS A 177 -16.43 13.24 11.38
C LYS A 177 -17.34 13.00 10.17
N ALA A 178 -16.99 12.05 9.31
CA ALA A 178 -17.79 11.69 8.14
C ALA A 178 -19.19 11.18 8.55
N ALA A 179 -19.29 10.42 9.64
CA ALA A 179 -20.56 9.98 10.20
C ALA A 179 -21.39 11.15 10.74
N GLU A 180 -20.79 12.07 11.49
CA GLU A 180 -21.45 13.29 12.00
C GLU A 180 -21.95 14.21 10.87
N GLU A 181 -21.15 14.38 9.81
CA GLU A 181 -21.53 15.14 8.61
C GLU A 181 -22.68 14.49 7.83
N ALA A 182 -22.72 13.16 7.76
CA ALA A 182 -23.83 12.43 7.16
C ALA A 182 -25.11 12.56 8.00
N GLN A 183 -24.99 12.55 9.33
CA GLN A 183 -26.11 12.74 10.26
C GLN A 183 -26.71 14.15 10.17
N THR A 184 -25.87 15.17 10.05
CA THR A 184 -26.29 16.58 9.91
C THR A 184 -26.91 16.87 8.53
N ARG A 185 -26.41 16.26 7.45
CA ARG A 185 -27.05 16.33 6.12
C ARG A 185 -28.43 15.70 6.06
N PHE A 186 -28.71 14.69 6.90
CA PHE A 186 -30.02 14.03 6.95
C PHE A 186 -31.06 14.78 7.78
N THR A 187 -30.63 15.68 8.68
CA THR A 187 -31.51 16.46 9.57
C THR A 187 -31.88 17.84 9.02
N GLU A 188 -31.34 18.25 7.87
CA GLU A 188 -31.80 19.46 7.17
C GLU A 188 -33.29 19.32 6.78
N PRO A 189 -34.18 20.19 7.29
CA PRO A 189 -35.59 20.12 6.95
C PRO A 189 -35.76 20.40 5.46
N LYS A 190 -36.37 19.47 4.72
CA LYS A 190 -36.85 19.70 3.34
C LYS A 190 -37.66 21.00 3.33
N ARG A 191 -37.08 22.09 2.80
CA ARG A 191 -37.81 23.32 2.50
C ARG A 191 -39.04 22.90 1.69
N GLN A 192 -40.23 23.06 2.28
CA GLN A 192 -41.50 22.78 1.62
C GLN A 192 -41.55 23.58 0.32
N ILE A 193 -41.32 22.92 -0.80
CA ILE A 193 -41.70 23.44 -2.10
C ILE A 193 -43.22 23.39 -2.10
N ARG A 194 -43.86 24.52 -1.75
CA ARG A 194 -45.30 24.72 -1.91
C ARG A 194 -45.62 24.69 -3.40
N HIS A 195 -45.86 23.51 -3.95
CA HIS A 195 -46.53 23.39 -5.24
C HIS A 195 -47.98 23.86 -5.06
N ALA A 196 -48.28 25.06 -5.53
CA ALA A 196 -49.64 25.55 -5.67
C ALA A 196 -50.37 24.63 -6.67
N TRP A 197 -51.32 23.85 -6.17
CA TRP A 197 -52.17 23.01 -7.01
C TRP A 197 -53.10 23.94 -7.82
N PRO A 198 -53.17 23.85 -9.16
CA PRO A 198 -54.12 24.66 -9.91
C PRO A 198 -55.54 24.22 -9.53
N ARG A 199 -56.33 25.15 -8.98
CA ARG A 199 -57.75 24.93 -8.70
C ARG A 199 -58.46 24.47 -9.99
N SER A 200 -59.20 23.38 -9.86
CA SER A 200 -60.03 22.77 -10.88
C SER A 200 -60.85 23.80 -11.65
N ARG A 201 -60.68 23.84 -12.98
CA ARG A 201 -61.69 24.44 -13.85
C ARG A 201 -62.85 23.46 -13.96
N ARG A 202 -63.99 23.97 -13.52
CA ARG A 202 -65.33 23.40 -13.62
C ARG A 202 -65.65 23.15 -15.11
N CYS A 203 -65.71 21.88 -15.54
CA CYS A 203 -66.30 21.53 -16.85
C CYS A 203 -67.78 21.21 -16.65
N ALA A 204 -68.61 22.07 -17.22
CA ALA A 204 -70.04 21.92 -17.31
C ALA A 204 -70.40 20.83 -18.33
N SER A 205 -71.57 20.25 -18.10
CA SER A 205 -72.29 19.25 -18.88
C SER A 205 -72.38 19.55 -20.39
N ARG A 206 -72.29 18.48 -21.20
CA ARG A 206 -73.21 18.27 -22.33
C ARG A 206 -73.15 16.83 -22.83
N SER A 207 -74.35 16.29 -23.02
CA SER A 207 -74.70 14.99 -23.60
C SER A 207 -74.58 14.99 -25.12
N ARG A 208 -74.27 13.83 -25.72
CA ARG A 208 -75.08 13.08 -26.72
C ARG A 208 -74.22 12.01 -27.45
N ASN A 209 -74.66 10.76 -27.29
CA ASN A 209 -74.83 9.62 -28.20
C ASN A 209 -73.94 9.34 -29.43
N ALA A 210 -73.86 8.02 -29.70
CA ALA A 210 -73.75 7.33 -31.01
C ALA A 210 -72.30 7.23 -31.55
N ASP A 211 -71.72 6.10 -31.97
CA ASP A 211 -72.17 4.77 -32.43
C ASP A 211 -70.98 3.77 -32.37
N GLU A 212 -71.28 2.46 -32.43
CA GLU A 212 -70.58 1.35 -33.16
C GLU A 212 -69.03 1.27 -33.13
N ASP A 213 -68.30 0.15 -33.13
CA ASP A 213 -68.48 -1.30 -33.07
C ASP A 213 -67.02 -1.86 -32.92
N ASP A 214 -66.83 -3.18 -32.97
CA ASP A 214 -65.55 -3.93 -33.05
C ASP A 214 -64.86 -4.23 -31.70
N GLU A 215 -65.14 -5.37 -31.04
CA GLU A 215 -64.86 -6.77 -31.42
C GLU A 215 -63.37 -7.17 -31.24
N PHE A 216 -63.17 -8.35 -30.65
CA PHE A 216 -61.91 -9.08 -30.38
C PHE A 216 -61.06 -8.63 -29.17
N GLY A 217 -60.69 -9.49 -28.22
CA GLY A 217 -60.82 -10.93 -28.09
C GLY A 217 -59.99 -11.38 -26.89
N TRP A 218 -60.62 -12.07 -25.94
CA TRP A 218 -59.96 -12.70 -24.79
C TRP A 218 -59.31 -14.02 -25.21
N VAL A 219 -58.04 -14.24 -24.85
CA VAL A 219 -57.49 -15.60 -24.71
C VAL A 219 -56.73 -15.74 -23.39
N ARG A 220 -57.11 -16.82 -22.71
CA ARG A 220 -56.76 -17.31 -21.38
C ARG A 220 -55.37 -17.97 -21.31
N GLU A 221 -54.76 -17.85 -20.12
CA GLU A 221 -54.26 -18.96 -19.27
C GLU A 221 -53.02 -19.75 -19.74
N ARG A 222 -51.97 -19.72 -18.90
CA ARG A 222 -51.50 -20.92 -18.19
C ARG A 222 -50.49 -20.61 -17.09
N ASP A 223 -50.83 -21.07 -15.89
CA ASP A 223 -49.88 -21.46 -14.85
C ASP A 223 -48.99 -22.60 -15.33
N SER A 224 -47.73 -22.60 -14.89
CA SER A 224 -47.03 -23.85 -14.55
C SER A 224 -45.76 -23.59 -13.73
N THR A 225 -45.80 -24.19 -12.55
CA THR A 225 -44.83 -24.36 -11.47
C THR A 225 -43.61 -25.22 -11.84
N ASN A 226 -42.63 -25.24 -10.91
CA ASN A 226 -41.62 -26.27 -10.56
C ASN A 226 -40.17 -25.87 -10.86
N ILE A 227 -39.18 -26.07 -9.98
CA ILE A 227 -39.06 -26.54 -8.58
C ILE A 227 -37.79 -25.87 -8.05
#